data_AF-A0A2S0JN84-F1
#
_entry.id   AF-A0A2S0JN84-F1
#
_cell.length_a   1.000
_cell.length_b   1.000
_cell.length_c   1.000
_cell.angle_alpha   90.00
_cell.angle_beta   90.00
_cell.angle_gamma   90.00
#
_symmetry.space_group_name_H-M   'P 1'
#
loop_
_entity.id
_entity.type
_entity.pdbx_description
1 polymer ?
#
loop_
_entity_poly.entity_id
_entity_poly.type
_entity_poly.pdbx_seq_one_letter_code
_entity_poly.pdbx_strand_id
1 'polypeptide(L)' 'MKKYLFTTLPICLGILCLVTKGLIGDELMADGTIVERNFFLIPLSYLFFLSGIISFLFVAILSRKTNIAN' A
#
# COMPACT_ATOMS: atom_id res chain seq x y z
N MET A 1 -21.73 -0.41 0.35
CA MET A 1 -20.78 0.22 1.31
C MET A 1 -19.57 -0.68 1.62
N LYS A 2 -19.73 -1.96 2.02
CA LYS A 2 -18.58 -2.84 2.37
C LYS A 2 -17.54 -3.07 1.25
N LYS A 3 -17.94 -3.03 -0.03
CA LYS A 3 -17.05 -3.31 -1.18
C LYS A 3 -15.88 -2.32 -1.29
N TYR A 4 -16.10 -1.05 -0.99
CA TYR A 4 -15.08 -0.01 -1.06
C TYR A 4 -14.08 -0.09 0.11
N LEU A 5 -14.54 -0.56 1.26
CA LEU A 5 -13.74 -0.71 2.48
C LEU A 5 -12.56 -1.68 2.27
N PHE A 6 -12.80 -2.77 1.53
CA PHE A 6 -11.76 -3.73 1.15
C PHE A 6 -10.74 -3.15 0.15
N THR A 7 -11.16 -2.19 -0.67
CA THR A 7 -10.27 -1.54 -1.64
C THR A 7 -9.42 -0.45 -0.99
N THR A 8 -9.98 0.32 -0.06
CA THR A 8 -9.28 1.41 0.62
C THR A 8 -8.29 0.92 1.68
N LEU A 9 -8.58 -0.21 2.33
CA LEU A 9 -7.73 -0.77 3.38
C LEU A 9 -6.27 -1.04 2.96
N PRO A 10 -5.97 -1.74 1.84
CA PRO A 10 -4.59 -1.97 1.42
C PRO A 10 -3.87 -0.67 1.02
N ILE A 11 -4.58 0.30 0.45
CA ILE A 11 -3.97 1.61 0.12
C ILE A 11 -3.56 2.34 1.41
N CYS A 12 -4.44 2.36 2.42
CA CYS A 12 -4.11 2.95 3.73
C CYS A 12 -2.94 2.23 4.40
N LEU A 13 -2.86 0.90 4.31
CA LEU A 13 -1.72 0.11 4.83
C LEU A 13 -0.42 0.45 4.10
N GLY A 14 -0.44 0.60 2.77
CA GLY A 14 0.73 1.03 1.99
C GLY A 14 1.26 2.40 2.44
N ILE A 15 0.36 3.38 2.64
CA ILE A 15 0.73 4.71 3.16
C ILE A 15 1.32 4.59 4.56
N LEU A 16 0.69 3.81 5.44
CA LEU A 16 1.15 3.60 6.80
C LEU A 16 2.56 3.00 6.83
N CYS A 17 2.88 2.06 5.93
CA CYS A 17 4.22 1.50 5.81
C CYS A 17 5.28 2.55 5.47
N LEU A 18 4.99 3.44 4.50
CA LEU A 18 5.90 4.52 4.13
C LEU A 18 6.08 5.56 5.24
N VAL A 19 4.98 5.95 5.88
CA VAL A 19 5.01 6.89 7.02
C VAL A 19 5.84 6.31 8.16
N THR A 20 5.63 5.04 8.50
CA THR A 20 6.38 4.37 9.57
C THR A 20 7.87 4.31 9.25
N LYS A 21 8.25 4.00 8.00
CA LYS A 21 9.65 4.03 7.57
C LYS A 21 10.25 5.44 7.68
N GLY A 22 9.52 6.47 7.26
CA GLY A 22 9.97 7.87 7.35
C GLY A 22 10.12 8.36 8.79
N LEU A 23 9.26 7.91 9.71
CA LEU A 23 9.31 8.30 11.13
C LEU A 23 10.43 7.60 11.91
N ILE A 24 10.69 6.32 11.62
CA ILE A 24 11.75 5.56 12.31
C ILE A 24 13.13 6.08 11.89
N GLY A 25 13.30 6.46 10.63
CA GLY A 25 14.56 6.97 10.10
C GLY A 25 15.66 5.90 10.01
N ASP A 26 16.81 6.33 9.52
CA ASP A 26 18.00 5.49 9.39
C ASP A 26 19.04 5.86 10.43
N GLU A 27 19.85 4.89 10.81
CA GLU A 27 20.88 5.08 11.83
C GLU A 27 22.23 5.36 11.18
N LEU A 28 22.90 6.42 11.63
CA LEU A 28 24.25 6.76 11.22
C LEU A 28 25.23 6.11 12.19
N MET A 29 25.98 5.13 11.71
CA MET A 29 27.04 4.51 12.49
C MET A 29 28.25 5.45 12.61
N ALA A 30 29.07 5.22 13.65
CA ALA A 30 30.25 6.05 13.93
C ALA A 30 31.34 5.98 12.83
N ASP A 31 31.29 4.96 11.97
CA ASP A 31 32.16 4.78 10.81
C ASP A 31 31.64 5.50 9.54
N GLY A 32 30.49 6.19 9.64
CA GLY A 32 29.83 6.86 8.52
C GLY A 32 28.89 5.96 7.70
N THR A 33 28.70 4.71 8.10
CA THR A 33 27.76 3.79 7.43
C THR A 33 26.32 4.14 7.79
N ILE A 34 25.42 4.11 6.79
CA ILE A 34 23.98 4.26 6.98
C ILE A 34 23.35 2.88 7.13
N VAL A 35 22.73 2.62 8.28
CA VAL A 35 21.95 1.40 8.48
C VAL A 35 20.48 1.72 8.23
N GLU A 36 19.98 1.26 7.09
CA GLU A 36 18.59 1.46 6.71
C GLU A 36 17.65 0.59 7.55
N ARG A 37 17.13 1.16 8.64
CA ARG A 37 16.25 0.41 9.54
C ARG A 37 14.94 0.11 8.83
N ASN A 38 14.41 -1.09 8.98
CA ASN A 38 13.07 -1.41 8.48
C ASN A 38 12.90 -1.20 6.94
N PHE A 39 13.98 -1.36 6.16
CA PHE A 39 13.98 -1.19 4.69
C PHE A 39 12.86 -1.97 3.98
N PHE A 40 12.49 -3.15 4.52
CA PHE A 40 11.44 -4.00 3.97
C PHE A 40 10.06 -3.32 3.87
N LEU A 41 9.79 -2.27 4.65
CA LEU A 41 8.50 -1.56 4.58
C LEU A 41 8.31 -0.83 3.24
N ILE A 42 9.39 -0.47 2.54
CA ILE A 42 9.32 0.18 1.23
C ILE A 42 8.82 -0.82 0.17
N PRO A 43 9.48 -1.98 -0.08
CA PRO A 43 8.93 -3.03 -0.95
C PRO A 43 7.53 -3.47 -0.54
N LEU A 44 7.26 -3.60 0.77
CA LEU A 44 5.96 -4.01 1.28
C LEU A 44 4.86 -3.00 0.95
N SER A 45 5.16 -1.70 1.01
CA SER A 45 4.19 -0.65 0.63
C SER A 45 3.77 -0.75 -0.83
N TYR A 46 4.70 -1.07 -1.74
CA TYR A 46 4.38 -1.28 -3.15
C TYR A 46 3.47 -2.49 -3.37
N LEU A 47 3.68 -3.58 -2.63
CA LEU A 47 2.80 -4.75 -2.68
C LEU A 47 1.38 -4.40 -2.24
N PHE A 48 1.24 -3.60 -1.17
CA PHE A 48 -0.08 -3.14 -0.71
C PHE A 48 -0.76 -2.19 -1.71
N PHE A 49 -0.03 -1.25 -2.29
CA PHE A 49 -0.58 -0.39 -3.34
C PHE A 49 -1.02 -1.18 -4.57
N LEU A 50 -0.20 -2.11 -5.03
CA LEU A 50 -0.54 -2.98 -6.15
C LEU A 50 -1.80 -3.80 -5.86
N SER A 51 -1.90 -4.40 -4.67
CA SER A 51 -3.09 -5.13 -4.24
C SER A 51 -4.35 -4.24 -4.19
N GLY A 52 -4.22 -3.01 -3.70
CA GLY A 52 -5.31 -2.03 -3.68
C GLY A 52 -5.78 -1.62 -5.07
N ILE A 53 -4.85 -1.36 -5.99
CA ILE A 53 -5.15 -1.01 -7.38
C ILE A 53 -5.86 -2.17 -8.09
N ILE A 54 -5.35 -3.40 -7.93
CA ILE A 54 -5.98 -4.61 -8.52
C ILE A 54 -7.41 -4.78 -7.98
N SER A 55 -7.60 -4.61 -6.67
CA SER A 55 -8.92 -4.70 -6.04
C SER A 55 -9.88 -3.62 -6.57
N PHE A 56 -9.38 -2.39 -6.76
CA PHE A 56 -10.17 -1.30 -7.33
C PHE A 56 -10.60 -1.60 -8.76
N LEU A 57 -9.67 -2.05 -9.61
CA LEU A 57 -9.96 -2.42 -10.99
C LEU A 57 -10.99 -3.55 -11.06
N PHE A 58 -10.87 -4.56 -10.21
CA PHE A 58 -11.81 -5.67 -10.16
C PHE A 58 -13.23 -5.21 -9.82
N VAL A 59 -13.39 -4.35 -8.81
CA VAL A 59 -14.68 -3.76 -8.44
C VAL A 59 -15.24 -2.88 -9.56
N ALA A 60 -14.40 -2.08 -10.21
CA ALA A 60 -14.81 -1.21 -11.31
C ALA A 60 -15.33 -2.01 -12.52
N ILE A 61 -14.63 -3.10 -12.88
CA ILE A 61 -15.03 -3.99 -13.99
C ILE A 61 -16.35 -4.70 -13.65
N LEU A 62 -16.47 -5.27 -12.45
CA LEU A 62 -17.71 -5.92 -12.02
C LEU A 62 -18.89 -4.96 -12.00
N SER A 63 -18.70 -3.73 -11.52
CA SER A 63 -19.75 -2.71 -11.49
C SER A 63 -20.22 -2.33 -12.88
N ARG A 64 -19.32 -2.20 -13.86
CA ARG A 64 -19.69 -1.94 -15.26
C ARG A 64 -20.48 -3.10 -15.87
N LYS A 65 -20.07 -4.35 -15.61
CA LYS A 65 -20.75 -5.53 -16.16
C LYS A 65 -22.19 -5.64 -15.65
N THR A 66 -22.44 -5.35 -14.38
CA THR A 66 -23.79 -5.34 -13.80
C THR A 66 -24.66 -4.24 -14.40
N ASN A 67 -24.11 -3.07 -14.72
CA ASN A 67 -24.89 -1.94 -15.25
C ASN A 67 -25.27 -2.10 -16.73
N ILE A 68 -24.53 -2.92 -17.50
CA ILE A 68 -24.84 -3.23 -18.91
C ILE A 68 -25.89 -4.36 -19.04
N ALA A 69 -25.97 -5.26 -18.06
CA ALA A 69 -26.85 -6.42 -18.10
C ALA A 69 -28.27 -6.16 -17.55
N ASN A 70 -28.57 -4.94 -17.12
CA ASN A 70 -29.86 -4.52 -16.56
C ASN A 70 -30.43 -3.37 -17.38
#